data_AF-F0S7E0-F1
#
_entry.id   AF-F0S7E0-F1
#
_cell.length_a   1.000
_cell.length_b   1.000
_cell.length_c   1.000
_cell.angle_alpha   90.00
_cell.angle_beta   90.00
_cell.angle_gamma   90.00
#
_symmetry.space_group_name_H-M   'P 1'
#
loop_
_entity.id
_entity.type
_entity.pdbx_description
1 polymer ?
#
loop_
_entity_poly.entity_id
_entity_poly.type
_entity_poly.pdbx_seq_one_letter_code
_entity_poly.pdbx_strand_id
1 'polypeptide(L)'
;MDANYKNQFDNVSGLFTLALRWVIGWTYFSAFWRRLILDNKLIPEEAGYIGEKFNHFLPNALGIKPIIEYLVSNPDALQISMVTFTIVEAIVGLLIIAGFFTRLMSIGVFFLAMGILLGSGWLGTTCLDEWQIGVLGVAGGFTLFLTGSSNYSLDYYLMNKSCRFTNKKWFAYLGSGALPIKNLAPKVLIMSVFIFGLTLFTNQYFHGGVFGRLHNKSVKPKVEISNVKYDGSQLTFQIFRVEGADVYGSFLIGIQILDENNQLVKSIGQDELSRFPKEKINNHYVAKIKPGKHSLIIPLGAKADVTLDMDDIIIKKDYTLKLIDISGIEWVENIIQ
;
A
#
# COMPACT_ATOMS: atom_id res chain seq x y z
N MET A 1 -5.88 -33.49 34.33
CA MET A 1 -6.42 -33.24 32.98
C MET A 1 -5.74 -34.22 32.04
N ASP A 2 -6.44 -35.29 31.70
CA ASP A 2 -5.90 -36.41 30.93
C ASP A 2 -5.50 -35.98 29.52
N ALA A 3 -4.44 -36.60 28.99
CA ALA A 3 -3.92 -36.33 27.65
C ALA A 3 -5.00 -36.43 26.53
N ASN A 4 -6.05 -37.24 26.75
CA ASN A 4 -7.22 -37.34 25.85
C ASN A 4 -8.07 -36.07 25.81
N TYR A 5 -8.33 -35.40 26.95
CA TYR A 5 -9.07 -34.15 26.99
C TYR A 5 -8.30 -33.01 26.32
N LYS A 6 -6.97 -33.00 26.46
CA LYS A 6 -6.10 -32.00 25.85
C LYS A 6 -6.05 -32.13 24.32
N ASN A 7 -5.95 -33.36 23.81
CA ASN A 7 -6.05 -33.65 22.38
C ASN A 7 -7.44 -33.29 21.82
N GLN A 8 -8.52 -33.49 22.58
CA GLN A 8 -9.87 -33.16 22.14
C GLN A 8 -10.10 -31.64 22.03
N PHE A 9 -9.63 -30.84 22.99
CA PHE A 9 -9.72 -29.36 22.93
C PHE A 9 -8.83 -28.74 21.86
N ASP A 10 -7.60 -29.25 21.69
CA ASP A 10 -6.70 -28.80 20.61
C ASP A 10 -7.36 -29.05 19.24
N ASN A 11 -8.11 -30.15 19.10
CA ASN A 11 -8.86 -30.48 17.89
C ASN A 11 -10.05 -29.53 17.65
N VAL A 12 -10.77 -29.08 18.69
CA VAL A 12 -11.93 -28.18 18.50
C VAL A 12 -11.51 -26.76 18.13
N SER A 13 -10.36 -26.27 18.63
CA SER A 13 -9.90 -24.90 18.38
C SER A 13 -9.70 -24.57 16.89
N GLY A 14 -9.09 -25.49 16.13
CA GLY A 14 -8.90 -25.36 14.69
C GLY A 14 -10.19 -25.49 13.87
N LEU A 15 -11.24 -26.08 14.44
CA LEU A 15 -12.57 -26.14 13.81
C LEU A 15 -13.29 -24.80 13.98
N PHE A 16 -13.17 -24.14 15.13
CA PHE A 16 -13.78 -22.82 15.36
C PHE A 16 -13.20 -21.72 14.46
N THR A 17 -11.94 -21.86 14.05
CA THR A 17 -11.30 -20.91 13.12
C THR A 17 -11.48 -21.28 11.65
N LEU A 18 -12.27 -22.32 11.31
CA LEU A 18 -12.46 -22.76 9.93
C LEU A 18 -12.96 -21.66 9.00
N ALA A 19 -13.99 -20.92 9.42
CA ALA A 19 -14.54 -19.81 8.64
C ALA A 19 -13.48 -18.70 8.43
N LEU A 20 -12.76 -18.33 9.50
CA LEU A 20 -11.68 -17.36 9.43
C LEU A 20 -10.60 -17.80 8.43
N ARG A 21 -10.20 -19.07 8.48
CA ARG A 21 -9.20 -19.65 7.60
C ARG A 21 -9.60 -19.58 6.13
N TRP A 22 -10.83 -19.95 5.80
CA TRP A 22 -11.32 -19.91 4.42
C TRP A 22 -11.46 -18.49 3.89
N VAL A 23 -12.04 -17.58 4.68
CA VAL A 23 -12.22 -16.19 4.27
C VAL A 23 -10.87 -15.50 4.09
N ILE A 24 -9.96 -15.60 5.06
CA ILE A 24 -8.61 -15.05 4.95
C ILE A 24 -7.88 -15.64 3.74
N GLY A 25 -7.94 -16.97 3.56
CA GLY A 25 -7.30 -17.59 2.42
C GLY A 25 -7.84 -17.11 1.08
N TRP A 26 -9.16 -16.91 0.97
CA TRP A 26 -9.77 -16.33 -0.21
C TRP A 26 -9.35 -14.87 -0.43
N THR A 27 -9.22 -14.06 0.62
CA THR A 27 -8.78 -12.65 0.45
C THR A 27 -7.42 -12.56 -0.24
N TYR A 28 -6.44 -13.40 0.12
CA TYR A 28 -5.15 -13.45 -0.56
C TYR A 28 -5.20 -14.16 -1.92
N PHE A 29 -5.82 -15.33 -2.01
CA PHE A 29 -5.89 -16.06 -3.28
C PHE A 29 -6.64 -15.27 -4.36
N SER A 30 -7.69 -14.54 -3.99
CA SER A 30 -8.47 -13.70 -4.91
C SER A 30 -7.65 -12.55 -5.50
N ALA A 31 -6.55 -12.12 -4.87
CA ALA A 31 -5.64 -11.15 -5.46
C ALA A 31 -4.97 -11.71 -6.72
N PHE A 32 -4.44 -12.94 -6.64
CA PHE A 32 -3.94 -13.68 -7.80
C PHE A 32 -5.04 -13.91 -8.85
N TRP A 33 -6.20 -14.41 -8.41
CA TRP A 33 -7.31 -14.72 -9.32
C TRP A 33 -7.76 -13.49 -10.12
N ARG A 34 -7.90 -12.34 -9.46
CA ARG A 34 -8.28 -11.09 -10.12
C ARG A 34 -7.21 -10.57 -11.08
N ARG A 35 -5.93 -10.71 -10.75
CA ARG A 35 -4.80 -10.11 -11.49
C ARG A 35 -4.28 -10.93 -12.66
N LEU A 36 -4.58 -12.23 -12.71
CA LEU A 36 -4.18 -13.11 -13.82
C LEU A 36 -5.36 -13.71 -14.59
N ILE A 37 -6.45 -14.06 -13.91
CA ILE A 37 -7.56 -14.79 -14.55
C ILE A 37 -8.65 -13.84 -15.04
N LEU A 38 -9.06 -12.88 -14.20
CA LEU A 38 -10.17 -11.99 -14.53
C LEU A 38 -9.73 -10.76 -15.32
N ASP A 39 -8.59 -10.19 -14.97
CA ASP A 39 -8.07 -9.00 -15.60
C ASP A 39 -6.54 -9.03 -15.52
N ASN A 40 -5.86 -8.89 -16.65
CA ASN A 40 -4.41 -8.95 -16.67
C ASN A 40 -3.87 -7.62 -16.14
N LYS A 41 -3.26 -7.68 -14.95
CA LYS A 41 -2.83 -6.50 -14.19
C LYS A 41 -1.34 -6.53 -13.85
N LEU A 42 -0.62 -7.53 -14.36
CA LEU A 42 0.81 -7.73 -14.13
C LEU A 42 1.69 -7.23 -15.29
N ILE A 43 1.10 -6.86 -16.42
CA ILE A 43 1.82 -6.32 -17.57
C ILE A 43 1.94 -4.79 -17.41
N PRO A 44 3.17 -4.22 -17.40
CA PRO A 44 3.38 -2.78 -17.22
C PRO A 44 2.69 -1.87 -18.24
N GLU A 45 2.47 -2.38 -19.45
CA GLU A 45 1.91 -1.64 -20.58
C GLU A 45 0.37 -1.62 -20.56
N GLU A 46 -0.26 -2.49 -19.78
CA GLU A 46 -1.71 -2.62 -19.73
C GLU A 46 -2.35 -1.64 -18.72
N ALA A 47 -3.56 -1.19 -19.05
CA ALA A 47 -4.30 -0.27 -18.20
C ALA A 47 -4.59 -0.90 -16.82
N GLY A 48 -4.18 -0.21 -15.77
CA GLY A 48 -4.37 -0.67 -14.40
C GLY A 48 -3.25 -1.58 -13.88
N TYR A 49 -2.08 -1.58 -14.53
CA TYR A 49 -0.88 -2.25 -14.02
C TYR A 49 -0.71 -2.00 -12.51
N ILE A 50 -0.52 -3.09 -11.75
CA ILE A 50 -0.46 -3.03 -10.29
C ILE A 50 0.73 -2.21 -9.77
N GLY A 51 1.83 -2.11 -10.54
CA GLY A 51 2.95 -1.27 -10.14
C GLY A 51 2.58 0.21 -10.01
N GLU A 52 1.63 0.71 -10.81
CA GLU A 52 1.10 2.07 -10.66
C GLU A 52 0.34 2.20 -9.32
N LYS A 53 -0.42 1.18 -8.92
CA LYS A 53 -1.08 1.18 -7.60
C LYS A 53 -0.08 1.10 -6.45
N PHE A 54 1.01 0.35 -6.62
CA PHE A 54 2.06 0.28 -5.62
C PHE A 54 2.73 1.66 -5.39
N ASN A 55 2.78 2.49 -6.43
CA ASN A 55 3.24 3.88 -6.33
C ASN A 55 2.38 4.72 -5.37
N HIS A 56 1.08 4.43 -5.27
CA HIS A 56 0.19 5.13 -4.35
C HIS A 56 0.55 4.90 -2.89
N PHE A 57 1.32 3.86 -2.55
CA PHE A 57 1.69 3.56 -1.17
C PHE A 57 2.81 4.49 -0.68
N LEU A 58 3.65 5.00 -1.58
CA LEU A 58 4.89 5.71 -1.28
C LEU A 58 4.73 6.92 -0.35
N PRO A 59 3.77 7.85 -0.55
CA PRO A 59 3.76 9.13 0.16
C PRO A 59 3.79 9.04 1.68
N ASN A 60 2.88 8.23 2.25
CA ASN A 60 2.66 8.13 3.70
C ASN A 60 2.92 6.71 4.26
N ALA A 61 3.68 5.87 3.54
CA ALA A 61 4.09 4.56 4.05
C ALA A 61 4.89 4.68 5.36
N LEU A 62 4.61 3.79 6.30
CA LEU A 62 5.25 3.72 7.61
C LEU A 62 6.42 2.72 7.58
N GLY A 63 7.65 3.22 7.76
CA GLY A 63 8.85 2.39 7.95
C GLY A 63 9.39 1.69 6.69
N ILE A 64 8.58 1.50 5.65
CA ILE A 64 8.99 0.80 4.41
C ILE A 64 9.12 1.72 3.19
N LYS A 65 9.05 3.04 3.39
CA LYS A 65 9.13 4.06 2.33
C LYS A 65 10.36 3.91 1.40
N PRO A 66 11.59 3.69 1.91
CA PRO A 66 12.77 3.55 1.03
C PRO A 66 12.70 2.34 0.10
N ILE A 67 12.09 1.24 0.55
CA ILE A 67 11.93 0.02 -0.25
C ILE A 67 10.92 0.30 -1.37
N ILE A 68 9.80 0.95 -1.04
CA ILE A 68 8.79 1.32 -2.03
C ILE A 68 9.40 2.29 -3.05
N GLU A 69 10.13 3.31 -2.60
CA GLU A 69 10.77 4.30 -3.47
C GLU A 69 11.74 3.64 -4.46
N TYR A 70 12.58 2.73 -3.96
CA TYR A 70 13.48 1.95 -4.81
C TYR A 70 12.71 1.18 -5.88
N LEU A 71 11.64 0.46 -5.51
CA LEU A 71 10.86 -0.31 -6.47
C LEU A 71 10.20 0.59 -7.51
N VAL A 72 9.51 1.66 -7.11
CA VAL A 72 8.78 2.52 -8.07
C VAL A 72 9.69 3.33 -8.99
N SER A 73 10.95 3.51 -8.60
CA SER A 73 12.00 4.13 -9.43
C SER A 73 12.68 3.13 -10.37
N ASN A 74 12.50 1.82 -10.16
CA ASN A 74 13.13 0.74 -10.94
C ASN A 74 12.06 -0.21 -11.51
N PRO A 75 11.50 0.08 -12.70
CA PRO A 75 10.37 -0.66 -13.27
C PRO A 75 10.55 -2.18 -13.37
N ASP A 76 11.75 -2.65 -13.74
CA ASP A 76 12.04 -4.09 -13.84
C ASP A 76 11.98 -4.78 -12.47
N ALA A 77 12.59 -4.16 -11.46
CA ALA A 77 12.57 -4.68 -10.09
C ALA A 77 11.15 -4.66 -9.49
N LEU A 78 10.37 -3.61 -9.81
CA LEU A 78 8.97 -3.52 -9.43
C LEU A 78 8.15 -4.65 -10.05
N GLN A 79 8.28 -4.90 -11.35
CA GLN A 79 7.53 -5.95 -12.03
C GLN A 79 7.83 -7.33 -11.42
N ILE A 80 9.12 -7.65 -11.23
CA ILE A 80 9.53 -8.91 -10.59
C ILE A 80 8.93 -9.03 -9.20
N SER A 81 8.93 -7.95 -8.43
CA SER A 81 8.37 -7.92 -7.08
C SER A 81 6.84 -8.09 -7.10
N MET A 82 6.12 -7.44 -8.01
CA MET A 82 4.66 -7.57 -8.15
C MET A 82 4.23 -8.98 -8.55
N VAL A 83 4.96 -9.61 -9.47
CA VAL A 83 4.75 -11.02 -9.83
C VAL A 83 5.03 -11.93 -8.62
N THR A 84 6.16 -11.72 -7.94
CA THR A 84 6.56 -12.51 -6.77
C THR A 84 5.52 -12.42 -5.66
N PHE A 85 5.06 -11.22 -5.30
CA PHE A 85 4.02 -11.03 -4.30
C PHE A 85 2.72 -11.73 -4.70
N THR A 86 2.32 -11.61 -5.96
CA THR A 86 1.09 -12.25 -6.45
C THR A 86 1.17 -13.78 -6.39
N ILE A 87 2.33 -14.37 -6.67
CA ILE A 87 2.56 -15.81 -6.51
C ILE A 87 2.52 -16.22 -5.02
N VAL A 88 3.17 -15.44 -4.15
CA VAL A 88 3.16 -15.70 -2.70
C VAL A 88 1.73 -15.63 -2.15
N GLU A 89 0.95 -14.62 -2.53
CA GLU A 89 -0.47 -14.49 -2.16
C GLU A 89 -1.29 -15.68 -2.64
N ALA A 90 -1.04 -16.17 -3.87
CA ALA A 90 -1.71 -17.35 -4.41
C ALA A 90 -1.40 -18.61 -3.59
N ILE A 91 -0.12 -18.86 -3.32
CA ILE A 91 0.34 -20.04 -2.59
C ILE A 91 -0.19 -20.00 -1.15
N VAL A 92 0.04 -18.89 -0.44
CA VAL A 92 -0.40 -18.72 0.95
C VAL A 92 -1.93 -18.83 1.04
N GLY A 93 -2.65 -18.14 0.15
CA GLY A 93 -4.11 -18.15 0.12
C GLY A 93 -4.69 -19.52 -0.18
N LEU A 94 -4.17 -20.24 -1.16
CA LEU A 94 -4.68 -21.57 -1.52
C LEU A 94 -4.36 -22.61 -0.44
N LEU A 95 -3.12 -22.62 0.07
CA LEU A 95 -2.69 -23.59 1.06
C LEU A 95 -3.35 -23.36 2.42
N ILE A 96 -3.63 -22.11 2.81
CA ILE A 96 -4.39 -21.84 4.02
C ILE A 96 -5.86 -22.28 3.88
N ILE A 97 -6.51 -22.09 2.71
CA ILE A 97 -7.86 -22.62 2.44
C ILE A 97 -7.89 -24.14 2.62
N ALA A 98 -6.94 -24.83 1.98
CA ALA A 98 -6.81 -26.28 2.06
C ALA A 98 -6.39 -26.78 3.46
N GLY A 99 -5.80 -25.89 4.28
CA GLY A 99 -5.26 -26.23 5.58
C GLY A 99 -4.04 -27.11 5.50
N PHE A 100 -3.11 -26.77 4.61
CA PHE A 100 -1.84 -27.45 4.45
C PHE A 100 -0.72 -26.56 5.00
N PHE A 101 0.07 -27.10 5.92
CA PHE A 101 1.04 -26.32 6.69
C PHE A 101 0.42 -25.05 7.30
N THR A 102 -0.71 -25.22 7.99
CA THR A 102 -1.58 -24.11 8.40
C THR A 102 -0.82 -23.04 9.18
N ARG A 103 0.07 -23.41 10.10
CA ARG A 103 0.87 -22.45 10.88
C ARG A 103 1.88 -21.70 10.03
N LEU A 104 2.58 -22.36 9.13
CA LEU A 104 3.49 -21.72 8.19
C LEU A 104 2.74 -20.72 7.29
N MET A 105 1.59 -21.13 6.75
CA MET A 105 0.77 -20.24 5.92
C MET A 105 0.21 -19.08 6.73
N SER A 106 -0.09 -19.28 8.02
CA SER A 106 -0.52 -18.22 8.93
C SER A 106 0.57 -17.17 9.19
N ILE A 107 1.85 -17.59 9.22
CA ILE A 107 2.99 -16.66 9.24
C ILE A 107 3.03 -15.86 7.93
N GLY A 108 2.79 -16.50 6.78
CA GLY A 108 2.64 -15.83 5.50
C GLY A 108 1.54 -14.76 5.51
N VAL A 109 0.34 -15.13 5.98
CA VAL A 109 -0.78 -14.19 6.18
C VAL A 109 -0.38 -13.01 7.06
N PHE A 110 0.26 -13.27 8.19
CA PHE A 110 0.69 -12.22 9.13
C PHE A 110 1.61 -11.20 8.44
N PHE A 111 2.61 -11.65 7.70
CA PHE A 111 3.55 -10.75 7.03
C PHE A 111 2.96 -10.06 5.80
N LEU A 112 2.11 -10.72 5.03
CA LEU A 112 1.39 -10.09 3.93
C LEU A 112 0.47 -8.97 4.46
N ALA A 113 -0.28 -9.24 5.53
CA ALA A 113 -1.11 -8.23 6.20
C ALA A 113 -0.27 -7.07 6.76
N MET A 114 0.88 -7.36 7.37
CA MET A 114 1.79 -6.34 7.87
C MET A 114 2.34 -5.45 6.74
N GLY A 115 2.69 -6.04 5.60
CA GLY A 115 3.14 -5.29 4.42
C GLY A 115 2.08 -4.31 3.91
N ILE A 116 0.83 -4.76 3.82
CA ILE A 116 -0.33 -3.91 3.46
C ILE A 116 -0.52 -2.81 4.51
N LEU A 117 -0.53 -3.16 5.79
CA LEU A 117 -0.71 -2.18 6.88
C LEU A 117 0.34 -1.07 6.86
N LEU A 118 1.61 -1.44 6.70
CA LEU A 118 2.73 -0.49 6.73
C LEU A 118 2.82 0.34 5.44
N GLY A 119 2.48 -0.24 4.28
CA GLY A 119 2.55 0.47 3.00
C GLY A 119 1.33 1.34 2.74
N SER A 120 0.15 0.77 2.89
CA SER A 120 -1.10 1.36 2.43
C SER A 120 -2.14 1.59 3.53
N GLY A 121 -1.82 1.36 4.82
CA GLY A 121 -2.78 1.54 5.92
C GLY A 121 -3.30 2.98 6.12
N TRP A 122 -2.75 3.95 5.41
CA TRP A 122 -3.28 5.32 5.36
C TRP A 122 -4.30 5.54 4.25
N LEU A 123 -4.40 4.62 3.29
CA LEU A 123 -5.37 4.68 2.21
C LEU A 123 -6.77 4.32 2.72
N GLY A 124 -7.77 4.91 2.05
CA GLY A 124 -9.17 4.79 2.44
C GLY A 124 -9.96 6.06 2.16
N THR A 125 -10.47 6.22 0.93
CA THR A 125 -11.19 7.44 0.51
C THR A 125 -12.53 7.63 1.24
N THR A 126 -13.14 6.52 1.67
CA THR A 126 -14.46 6.50 2.32
C THR A 126 -14.44 5.72 3.63
N CYS A 127 -13.78 4.56 3.65
CA CYS A 127 -13.63 3.66 4.79
C CYS A 127 -12.14 3.42 5.07
N LEU A 128 -11.83 2.87 6.26
CA LEU A 128 -10.46 2.51 6.66
C LEU A 128 -10.01 1.18 6.06
N ASP A 129 -10.19 1.01 4.74
CA ASP A 129 -10.20 -0.30 4.09
C ASP A 129 -8.85 -1.03 4.22
N GLU A 130 -7.76 -0.43 3.73
CA GLU A 130 -6.43 -1.02 3.78
C GLU A 130 -5.92 -1.22 5.21
N TRP A 131 -6.26 -0.29 6.11
CA TRP A 131 -5.92 -0.41 7.53
C TRP A 131 -6.64 -1.60 8.18
N GLN A 132 -7.95 -1.74 7.95
CA GLN A 132 -8.77 -2.83 8.48
C GLN A 132 -8.28 -4.19 7.96
N ILE A 133 -7.99 -4.29 6.67
CA ILE A 133 -7.40 -5.49 6.07
C ILE A 133 -6.06 -5.83 6.76
N GLY A 134 -5.21 -4.83 6.96
CA GLY A 134 -3.92 -4.99 7.62
C GLY A 134 -4.04 -5.51 9.06
N VAL A 135 -4.79 -4.81 9.92
CA VAL A 135 -4.87 -5.18 11.36
C VAL A 135 -5.65 -6.47 11.59
N LEU A 136 -6.73 -6.72 10.85
CA LEU A 136 -7.49 -7.96 10.95
C LEU A 136 -6.71 -9.14 10.36
N GLY A 137 -5.93 -8.93 9.30
CA GLY A 137 -5.04 -9.94 8.73
C GLY A 137 -3.91 -10.32 9.69
N VAL A 138 -3.29 -9.34 10.36
CA VAL A 138 -2.26 -9.58 11.39
C VAL A 138 -2.84 -10.38 12.56
N ALA A 139 -3.98 -9.95 13.11
CA ALA A 139 -4.64 -10.65 14.21
C ALA A 139 -5.15 -12.05 13.79
N GLY A 140 -5.69 -12.17 12.59
CA GLY A 140 -6.19 -13.41 12.01
C GLY A 140 -5.09 -14.42 11.75
N GLY A 141 -3.97 -13.98 11.15
CA GLY A 141 -2.77 -14.80 10.98
C GLY A 141 -2.21 -15.30 12.31
N PHE A 142 -2.13 -14.43 13.32
CA PHE A 142 -1.70 -14.86 14.66
C PHE A 142 -2.67 -15.89 15.28
N THR A 143 -3.98 -15.67 15.15
CA THR A 143 -5.00 -16.59 15.67
C THR A 143 -4.91 -17.96 14.99
N LEU A 144 -4.82 -18.00 13.66
CA LEU A 144 -4.67 -19.24 12.89
C LEU A 144 -3.36 -19.97 13.21
N PHE A 145 -2.28 -19.24 13.48
CA PHE A 145 -1.03 -19.83 13.94
C PHE A 145 -1.19 -20.56 15.29
N LEU A 146 -1.91 -19.96 16.24
CA LEU A 146 -2.13 -20.59 17.54
C LEU A 146 -3.02 -21.84 17.41
N THR A 147 -4.16 -21.72 16.72
CA THR A 147 -5.14 -22.81 16.63
C THR A 147 -4.68 -23.93 15.71
N GLY A 148 -3.85 -23.63 14.71
CA GLY A 148 -3.64 -24.54 13.58
C GLY A 148 -4.98 -24.84 12.88
N SER A 149 -5.06 -26.03 12.28
CA SER A 149 -6.30 -26.55 11.68
C SER A 149 -6.74 -27.89 12.30
N SER A 150 -7.99 -28.25 12.06
CA SER A 150 -8.61 -29.52 12.47
C SER A 150 -9.39 -30.11 11.29
N ASN A 151 -10.57 -30.68 11.53
CA ASN A 151 -11.49 -31.21 10.55
C ASN A 151 -11.61 -30.29 9.33
N TYR A 152 -11.75 -30.90 8.16
CA TYR A 152 -11.74 -30.19 6.87
C TYR A 152 -10.39 -29.54 6.54
N SER A 153 -9.27 -30.17 6.91
CA SER A 153 -7.92 -29.75 6.52
C SER A 153 -7.06 -30.89 6.01
N LEU A 154 -6.13 -30.57 5.12
CA LEU A 154 -5.11 -31.51 4.65
C LEU A 154 -4.16 -31.91 5.78
N ASP A 155 -3.77 -30.99 6.65
CA ASP A 155 -2.94 -31.31 7.82
C ASP A 155 -3.60 -32.39 8.69
N TYR A 156 -4.90 -32.24 9.00
CA TYR A 156 -5.64 -33.20 9.81
C TYR A 156 -5.80 -34.54 9.11
N TYR A 157 -6.10 -34.54 7.81
CA TYR A 157 -6.19 -35.76 7.01
C TYR A 157 -4.86 -36.54 6.99
N LEU A 158 -3.74 -35.84 6.78
CA LEU A 158 -2.40 -36.44 6.73
C LEU A 158 -1.93 -36.93 8.11
N MET A 159 -2.31 -36.22 9.18
CA MET A 159 -2.11 -36.66 10.56
C MET A 159 -2.88 -37.95 10.85
N ASN A 160 -4.15 -38.03 10.44
CA ASN A 160 -4.99 -39.22 10.66
C ASN A 160 -4.47 -40.44 9.87
N LYS A 161 -3.90 -40.22 8.67
CA LYS A 161 -3.21 -41.27 7.91
C LYS A 161 -1.82 -41.64 8.46
N SER A 162 -1.38 -41.03 9.57
CA SER A 162 -0.09 -41.32 10.21
C SER A 162 1.10 -41.21 9.26
N CYS A 163 1.07 -40.22 8.35
CA CYS A 163 2.17 -39.99 7.41
C CYS A 163 3.49 -39.74 8.17
N ARG A 164 4.62 -40.28 7.67
CA ARG A 164 5.91 -40.26 8.40
C ARG A 164 6.38 -38.87 8.82
N PHE A 165 6.04 -37.82 8.07
CA PHE A 165 6.46 -36.46 8.35
C PHE A 165 5.56 -35.76 9.40
N THR A 166 4.29 -36.16 9.56
CA THR A 166 3.36 -35.51 10.51
C THR A 166 3.70 -35.85 11.96
N ASN A 167 4.39 -36.98 12.19
CA ASN A 167 4.88 -37.39 13.50
C ASN A 167 6.17 -36.67 13.93
N LYS A 168 6.74 -35.82 13.07
CA LYS A 168 7.99 -35.10 13.37
C LYS A 168 7.68 -33.84 14.18
N LYS A 169 8.57 -33.48 15.12
CA LYS A 169 8.41 -32.29 15.97
C LYS A 169 8.29 -30.99 15.17
N TRP A 170 9.00 -30.88 14.03
CA TRP A 170 8.94 -29.68 13.18
C TRP A 170 7.55 -29.49 12.55
N PHE A 171 6.84 -30.58 12.25
CA PHE A 171 5.48 -30.50 11.71
C PHE A 171 4.52 -29.91 12.73
N ALA A 172 4.68 -30.19 14.02
CA ALA A 172 3.84 -29.58 15.06
C ALA A 172 3.99 -28.04 15.12
N TYR A 173 5.14 -27.49 14.72
CA TYR A 173 5.38 -26.03 14.64
C TYR A 173 4.85 -25.40 13.35
N LEU A 174 4.93 -26.10 12.21
CA LEU A 174 4.60 -25.54 10.88
C LEU A 174 3.25 -25.98 10.33
N GLY A 175 2.79 -27.17 10.71
CA GLY A 175 1.51 -27.77 10.36
C GLY A 175 0.44 -27.51 11.40
N SER A 176 -0.26 -28.56 11.80
CA SER A 176 -1.35 -28.50 12.77
C SER A 176 -1.17 -29.52 13.90
N GLY A 177 -2.06 -29.51 14.89
CA GLY A 177 -1.97 -30.36 16.09
C GLY A 177 -1.43 -29.61 17.32
N ALA A 178 -1.17 -30.36 18.39
CA ALA A 178 -0.75 -29.81 19.68
C ALA A 178 0.53 -28.97 19.54
N LEU A 179 0.43 -27.67 19.80
CA LEU A 179 1.55 -26.73 19.69
C LEU A 179 2.56 -27.02 20.83
N PRO A 180 3.81 -27.42 20.52
CA PRO A 180 4.75 -27.92 21.53
C PRO A 180 5.47 -26.79 22.29
N ILE A 181 4.71 -25.78 22.75
CA ILE A 181 5.22 -24.61 23.47
C ILE A 181 4.76 -24.66 24.92
N LYS A 182 5.72 -24.66 25.85
CA LYS A 182 5.43 -24.51 27.28
C LYS A 182 5.07 -23.05 27.61
N ASN A 183 4.19 -22.88 28.60
CA ASN A 183 3.72 -21.58 29.11
C ASN A 183 3.18 -20.68 27.98
N LEU A 184 2.18 -21.18 27.26
CA LEU A 184 1.61 -20.50 26.09
C LEU A 184 0.81 -19.24 26.45
N ALA A 185 0.02 -19.29 27.52
CA ALA A 185 -0.86 -18.18 27.94
C ALA A 185 -0.16 -16.80 28.03
N PRO A 186 0.97 -16.63 28.76
CA PRO A 186 1.64 -15.34 28.84
C PRO A 186 2.21 -14.89 27.48
N LYS A 187 2.66 -15.81 26.62
CA LYS A 187 3.17 -15.49 25.28
C LYS A 187 2.05 -14.99 24.37
N VAL A 188 0.88 -15.63 24.45
CA VAL A 188 -0.33 -15.20 23.74
C VAL A 188 -0.76 -13.82 24.21
N LEU A 189 -0.76 -13.56 25.53
CA LEU A 189 -1.08 -12.25 26.07
C LEU A 189 -0.13 -11.17 25.55
N ILE A 190 1.19 -11.39 25.63
CA ILE A 190 2.20 -10.43 25.14
C ILE A 190 1.98 -10.10 23.66
N MET A 191 1.81 -11.12 22.81
CA MET A 191 1.57 -10.89 21.38
C MET A 191 0.22 -10.24 21.10
N SER A 192 -0.82 -10.55 21.87
CA SER A 192 -2.13 -9.93 21.72
C SER A 192 -2.10 -8.44 22.11
N VAL A 193 -1.41 -8.11 23.21
CA VAL A 193 -1.17 -6.71 23.62
C VAL A 193 -0.35 -5.98 22.56
N PHE A 194 0.66 -6.63 21.99
CA PHE A 194 1.45 -6.06 20.89
C PHE A 194 0.60 -5.76 19.65
N ILE A 195 -0.20 -6.73 19.16
CA ILE A 195 -1.07 -6.55 17.99
C ILE A 195 -2.13 -5.47 18.25
N PHE A 196 -2.69 -5.43 19.46
CA PHE A 196 -3.63 -4.38 19.87
C PHE A 196 -2.94 -3.01 19.91
N GLY A 197 -1.74 -2.92 20.49
CA GLY A 197 -0.93 -1.71 20.50
C GLY A 197 -0.58 -1.23 19.08
N LEU A 198 -0.19 -2.14 18.19
CA LEU A 198 0.04 -1.86 16.77
C LEU A 198 -1.21 -1.29 16.09
N THR A 199 -2.38 -1.87 16.38
CA THR A 199 -3.68 -1.42 15.87
C THR A 199 -3.96 0.01 16.31
N LEU A 200 -3.86 0.30 17.62
CA LEU A 200 -4.09 1.64 18.15
C LEU A 200 -3.06 2.65 17.62
N PHE A 201 -1.79 2.27 17.58
CA PHE A 201 -0.71 3.11 17.08
C PHE A 201 -0.93 3.49 15.60
N THR A 202 -1.20 2.51 14.75
CA THR A 202 -1.41 2.76 13.31
C THR A 202 -2.69 3.54 13.04
N ASN A 203 -3.77 3.30 13.80
CA ASN A 203 -4.99 4.12 13.73
C ASN A 203 -4.71 5.59 14.09
N GLN A 204 -3.92 5.82 15.13
CA GLN A 204 -3.52 7.17 15.52
C GLN A 204 -2.60 7.80 14.46
N TYR A 205 -1.61 7.07 13.98
CA TYR A 205 -0.61 7.57 13.05
C TYR A 205 -1.21 7.92 11.68
N PHE A 206 -2.09 7.08 11.15
CA PHE A 206 -2.65 7.25 9.81
C PHE A 206 -3.87 8.16 9.76
N HIS A 207 -4.73 8.11 10.79
CA HIS A 207 -6.06 8.72 10.75
C HIS A 207 -6.33 9.69 11.91
N GLY A 208 -5.47 9.71 12.95
CA GLY A 208 -5.75 10.44 14.19
C GLY A 208 -6.95 9.85 14.94
N GLY A 209 -7.22 8.56 14.76
CA GLY A 209 -8.48 7.91 15.18
C GLY A 209 -8.58 7.53 16.66
N VAL A 210 -7.58 7.83 17.50
CA VAL A 210 -7.61 7.52 18.95
C VAL A 210 -7.69 8.80 19.77
N PHE A 211 -6.82 9.78 19.49
CA PHE A 211 -6.76 11.08 20.17
C PHE A 211 -6.56 12.22 19.17
N GLY A 212 -7.18 13.37 19.44
CA GLY A 212 -7.00 14.58 18.63
C GLY A 212 -8.03 14.72 17.51
N ARG A 213 -7.63 15.37 16.41
CA ARG A 213 -8.50 15.61 15.26
C ARG A 213 -8.34 14.50 14.22
N LEU A 214 -9.49 13.93 13.83
CA LEU A 214 -9.56 12.99 12.72
C LEU A 214 -9.11 13.67 11.43
N HIS A 215 -8.31 12.97 10.64
CA HIS A 215 -7.88 13.42 9.32
C HIS A 215 -7.91 12.26 8.33
N ASN A 216 -8.13 12.56 7.06
CA ASN A 216 -8.09 11.57 5.99
C ASN A 216 -7.29 12.13 4.82
N LYS A 217 -6.06 11.60 4.68
CA LYS A 217 -5.11 11.98 3.63
C LYS A 217 -5.48 11.44 2.25
N SER A 218 -6.51 10.59 2.15
CA SER A 218 -6.97 10.04 0.86
C SER A 218 -8.14 10.81 0.25
N VAL A 219 -8.61 11.90 0.87
CA VAL A 219 -9.78 12.64 0.35
C VAL A 219 -9.36 13.78 -0.59
N LYS A 220 -8.56 14.73 -0.11
CA LYS A 220 -8.20 15.94 -0.87
C LYS A 220 -6.80 15.81 -1.48
N PRO A 221 -6.61 16.17 -2.75
CA PRO A 221 -5.28 16.16 -3.34
C PRO A 221 -4.39 17.18 -2.63
N LYS A 222 -3.13 16.79 -2.43
CA LYS A 222 -2.06 17.69 -2.01
C LYS A 222 -0.85 17.45 -2.91
N VAL A 223 -0.40 18.50 -3.56
CA VAL A 223 0.82 18.51 -4.37
C VAL A 223 1.86 19.34 -3.64
N GLU A 224 3.03 18.74 -3.40
CA GLU A 224 4.20 19.42 -2.87
C GLU A 224 5.05 19.89 -4.04
N ILE A 225 5.43 21.16 -4.00
CA ILE A 225 6.35 21.79 -4.94
C ILE A 225 7.70 21.87 -4.24
N SER A 226 8.78 21.52 -4.94
CA SER A 226 10.13 21.58 -4.36
C SER A 226 11.18 21.82 -5.45
N ASN A 227 12.42 22.10 -5.04
CA ASN A 227 13.56 22.27 -5.94
C ASN A 227 13.28 23.26 -7.10
N VAL A 228 12.61 24.37 -6.79
CA VAL A 228 12.34 25.42 -7.76
C VAL A 228 13.65 26.12 -8.10
N LYS A 229 14.04 26.08 -9.38
CA LYS A 229 15.29 26.64 -9.89
C LYS A 229 15.02 27.43 -11.16
N TYR A 230 15.65 28.60 -11.25
CA TYR A 230 15.59 29.45 -12.43
C TYR A 230 17.00 29.65 -12.99
N ASP A 231 17.19 29.35 -14.27
CA ASP A 231 18.51 29.43 -14.93
C ASP A 231 18.69 30.67 -15.84
N GLY A 232 17.73 31.60 -15.81
CA GLY A 232 17.72 32.78 -16.68
C GLY A 232 16.84 32.64 -17.92
N SER A 233 16.46 31.42 -18.30
CA SER A 233 15.63 31.15 -19.48
C SER A 233 14.47 30.21 -19.18
N GLN A 234 14.67 29.28 -18.24
CA GLN A 234 13.73 28.25 -17.87
C GLN A 234 13.54 28.22 -16.36
N LEU A 235 12.32 27.94 -15.95
CA LEU A 235 11.95 27.64 -14.57
C LEU A 235 11.70 26.15 -14.46
N THR A 236 12.56 25.44 -13.71
CA THR A 236 12.38 24.02 -13.42
C THR A 236 11.96 23.85 -11.97
N PHE A 237 10.93 23.06 -11.73
CA PHE A 237 10.49 22.72 -10.38
C PHE A 237 10.00 21.29 -10.32
N GLN A 238 10.09 20.71 -9.14
CA GLN A 238 9.63 19.36 -8.88
C GLN A 238 8.24 19.38 -8.26
N ILE A 239 7.36 18.53 -8.77
CA ILE A 239 6.03 18.29 -8.20
C ILE A 239 5.92 16.85 -7.70
N PHE A 240 5.33 16.68 -6.52
CA PHE A 240 5.07 15.37 -5.94
C PHE A 240 3.67 15.34 -5.31
N ARG A 241 2.80 14.43 -5.76
CA ARG A 241 1.48 14.30 -5.16
C ARG A 241 1.51 13.35 -3.96
N VAL A 242 1.27 13.92 -2.77
CA VAL A 242 1.40 13.21 -1.49
C VAL A 242 0.08 12.73 -0.89
N GLU A 243 -1.04 13.35 -1.28
CA GLU A 243 -2.37 13.05 -0.72
C GLU A 243 -3.46 13.04 -1.81
N GLY A 244 -4.65 12.60 -1.42
CA GLY A 244 -5.87 12.52 -2.21
C GLY A 244 -6.22 11.10 -2.65
N ALA A 245 -7.32 10.98 -3.39
CA ALA A 245 -7.87 9.70 -3.78
C ALA A 245 -6.92 8.91 -4.71
N ASP A 246 -6.78 7.61 -4.48
CA ASP A 246 -5.96 6.69 -5.27
C ASP A 246 -6.64 6.27 -6.59
N VAL A 247 -7.97 6.40 -6.66
CA VAL A 247 -8.78 6.10 -7.85
C VAL A 247 -8.83 7.22 -8.89
N TYR A 248 -8.37 8.44 -8.54
CA TYR A 248 -8.49 9.60 -9.42
C TYR A 248 -7.29 10.55 -9.31
N GLY A 249 -7.00 11.28 -10.40
CA GLY A 249 -5.91 12.26 -10.47
C GLY A 249 -6.20 13.55 -9.71
N SER A 250 -5.17 14.34 -9.44
CA SER A 250 -5.34 15.79 -9.43
C SER A 250 -5.28 16.29 -10.88
N PHE A 251 -6.08 17.28 -11.21
CA PHE A 251 -6.20 17.84 -12.56
C PHE A 251 -5.77 19.29 -12.48
N LEU A 252 -4.50 19.51 -12.78
CA LEU A 252 -3.91 20.83 -12.78
C LEU A 252 -4.38 21.59 -14.02
N ILE A 253 -5.06 22.71 -13.79
CA ILE A 253 -5.66 23.57 -14.82
C ILE A 253 -4.99 24.93 -14.93
N GLY A 254 -4.11 25.27 -13.99
CA GLY A 254 -3.36 26.52 -14.03
C GLY A 254 -1.98 26.39 -13.40
N ILE A 255 -1.00 27.01 -14.05
CA ILE A 255 0.29 27.33 -13.46
C ILE A 255 0.47 28.84 -13.57
N GLN A 256 0.70 29.50 -12.44
CA GLN A 256 0.85 30.95 -12.36
C GLN A 256 2.18 31.30 -11.70
N ILE A 257 2.83 32.32 -12.24
CA ILE A 257 4.01 32.94 -11.66
C ILE A 257 3.60 34.34 -11.23
N LEU A 258 3.77 34.62 -9.95
CA LEU A 258 3.41 35.88 -9.31
C LEU A 258 4.67 36.65 -8.91
N ASP A 259 4.61 37.97 -9.05
CA ASP A 259 5.66 38.87 -8.58
C ASP A 259 5.57 39.13 -7.06
N GLU A 260 6.46 39.96 -6.54
CA GLU A 260 6.51 40.37 -5.13
C GLU A 260 5.22 41.05 -4.62
N ASN A 261 4.37 41.54 -5.52
CA ASN A 261 3.10 42.21 -5.22
C ASN A 261 1.88 41.31 -5.49
N ASN A 262 2.09 40.01 -5.71
CA ASN A 262 1.07 39.04 -6.13
C ASN A 262 0.40 39.39 -7.49
N GLN A 263 1.06 40.16 -8.35
CA GLN A 263 0.60 40.40 -9.70
C GLN A 263 1.03 39.25 -10.62
N LEU A 264 0.15 38.92 -11.56
CA LEU A 264 0.36 37.83 -12.50
C LEU A 264 1.42 38.22 -13.54
N VAL A 265 2.54 37.49 -13.53
CA VAL A 265 3.65 37.68 -14.48
C VAL A 265 3.52 36.73 -15.67
N LYS A 266 3.21 35.46 -15.38
CA LYS A 266 2.97 34.43 -16.39
C LYS A 266 1.86 33.50 -15.93
N SER A 267 1.02 33.07 -16.85
CA SER A 267 0.01 32.04 -16.62
C SER A 267 0.03 31.04 -17.75
N ILE A 268 -0.04 29.76 -17.40
CA ILE A 268 -0.27 28.66 -18.34
C ILE A 268 -1.65 28.12 -18.02
N GLY A 269 -2.55 28.25 -19.00
CA GLY A 269 -3.95 27.88 -18.83
C GLY A 269 -4.23 26.39 -19.06
N GLN A 270 -5.48 26.02 -18.83
CA GLN A 270 -6.00 24.66 -18.97
C GLN A 270 -5.71 24.05 -20.35
N ASP A 271 -5.95 24.81 -21.42
CA ASP A 271 -5.76 24.34 -22.80
C ASP A 271 -4.29 24.05 -23.12
N GLU A 272 -3.39 24.90 -22.63
CA GLU A 272 -1.94 24.71 -22.79
C GLU A 272 -1.45 23.51 -21.97
N LEU A 273 -1.94 23.33 -20.74
CA LEU A 273 -1.59 22.19 -19.89
C LEU A 273 -2.09 20.85 -20.47
N SER A 274 -3.24 20.85 -21.15
CA SER A 274 -3.74 19.67 -21.86
C SER A 274 -2.86 19.24 -23.05
N ARG A 275 -2.03 20.16 -23.56
CA ARG A 275 -1.10 19.95 -24.67
C ARG A 275 0.35 20.13 -24.26
N PHE A 276 0.62 20.08 -22.95
CA PHE A 276 1.95 20.37 -22.43
C PHE A 276 3.00 19.40 -23.01
N PRO A 277 4.16 19.88 -23.48
CA PRO A 277 5.17 19.02 -24.07
C PRO A 277 5.63 17.93 -23.09
N LYS A 278 5.62 16.67 -23.51
CA LYS A 278 6.02 15.55 -22.64
C LYS A 278 7.51 15.59 -22.32
N GLU A 279 8.29 16.18 -23.21
CA GLU A 279 9.74 16.38 -23.10
C GLU A 279 10.10 17.32 -21.95
N LYS A 280 9.14 18.17 -21.54
CA LYS A 280 9.27 19.09 -20.39
C LYS A 280 8.79 18.49 -19.08
N ILE A 281 8.45 17.21 -19.07
CA ILE A 281 8.03 16.47 -17.87
C ILE A 281 8.95 15.26 -17.69
N ASN A 282 9.91 15.39 -16.79
CA ASN A 282 10.79 14.28 -16.43
C ASN A 282 10.20 13.51 -15.24
N ASN A 283 9.58 12.36 -15.51
CA ASN A 283 8.96 11.53 -14.47
C ASN A 283 9.99 10.65 -13.75
N HIS A 284 9.97 10.67 -12.43
CA HIS A 284 10.89 9.88 -11.58
C HIS A 284 10.40 8.47 -11.30
N TYR A 285 9.08 8.26 -11.28
CA TYR A 285 8.46 6.99 -10.88
C TYR A 285 7.56 6.42 -11.98
N VAL A 286 7.12 5.17 -11.79
CA VAL A 286 6.25 4.45 -12.74
C VAL A 286 4.91 5.17 -13.00
N ALA A 287 4.34 5.85 -11.99
CA ALA A 287 3.14 6.65 -12.17
C ALA A 287 3.50 8.00 -12.80
N LYS A 288 3.05 8.21 -14.04
CA LYS A 288 3.48 9.35 -14.85
C LYS A 288 2.52 10.52 -14.77
N ILE A 289 3.07 11.69 -14.50
CA ILE A 289 2.46 12.98 -14.77
C ILE A 289 2.46 13.17 -16.29
N LYS A 290 1.28 13.46 -16.85
CA LYS A 290 1.10 13.56 -18.29
C LYS A 290 -0.04 14.51 -18.65
N PRO A 291 0.00 15.12 -19.84
CA PRO A 291 -1.14 15.86 -20.38
C PRO A 291 -2.34 14.92 -20.54
N GLY A 292 -3.47 15.34 -19.98
CA GLY A 292 -4.79 14.76 -20.18
C GLY A 292 -5.59 15.52 -21.23
N LYS A 293 -6.83 15.10 -21.47
CA LYS A 293 -7.71 15.72 -22.47
C LYS A 293 -8.00 17.20 -22.19
N HIS A 294 -8.02 17.59 -20.92
CA HIS A 294 -8.45 18.91 -20.47
C HIS A 294 -7.58 19.50 -19.36
N SER A 295 -6.46 18.89 -19.00
CA SER A 295 -5.63 19.35 -17.88
C SER A 295 -4.29 18.61 -17.90
N LEU A 296 -3.36 19.00 -17.02
CA LEU A 296 -2.24 18.14 -16.66
C LEU A 296 -2.68 17.18 -15.54
N ILE A 297 -2.54 15.87 -15.76
CA ILE A 297 -2.95 14.84 -14.80
C ILE A 297 -1.78 14.51 -13.87
N ILE A 298 -2.02 14.59 -12.56
CA ILE A 298 -1.05 14.26 -11.51
C ILE A 298 -1.59 13.06 -10.69
N PRO A 299 -1.18 11.82 -11.00
CA PRO A 299 -1.56 10.63 -10.24
C PRO A 299 -1.00 10.65 -8.80
N LEU A 300 -1.61 9.88 -7.90
CA LEU A 300 -1.16 9.79 -6.52
C LEU A 300 0.26 9.19 -6.45
N GLY A 301 1.13 9.78 -5.64
CA GLY A 301 2.53 9.38 -5.55
C GLY A 301 3.36 9.68 -6.80
N ALA A 302 2.80 10.29 -7.86
CA ALA A 302 3.57 10.65 -9.04
C ALA A 302 4.51 11.81 -8.71
N LYS A 303 5.75 11.72 -9.21
CA LYS A 303 6.80 12.72 -9.02
C LYS A 303 7.45 13.04 -10.35
N ALA A 304 7.54 14.32 -10.70
CA ALA A 304 8.21 14.76 -11.91
C ALA A 304 8.91 16.10 -11.72
N ASP A 305 9.95 16.33 -12.50
CA ASP A 305 10.47 17.67 -12.76
C ASP A 305 9.72 18.25 -13.95
N VAL A 306 9.20 19.46 -13.80
CA VAL A 306 8.47 20.21 -14.82
C VAL A 306 9.28 21.45 -15.17
N THR A 307 9.50 21.65 -16.47
CA THR A 307 10.25 22.78 -16.99
C THR A 307 9.34 23.72 -17.76
N LEU A 308 9.35 25.00 -17.40
CA LEU A 308 8.64 26.07 -18.10
C LEU A 308 9.65 26.96 -18.81
N ASP A 309 9.37 27.30 -20.07
CA ASP A 309 10.13 28.37 -20.73
C ASP A 309 9.62 29.70 -20.19
N MET A 310 10.52 30.64 -19.93
CA MET A 310 10.16 31.94 -19.35
C MET A 310 10.02 33.05 -20.38
N ASP A 311 10.24 32.80 -21.68
CA ASP A 311 10.04 33.77 -22.78
C ASP A 311 10.54 35.19 -22.46
N ASP A 312 11.81 35.29 -22.05
CA ASP A 312 12.52 36.53 -21.65
C ASP A 312 12.03 37.21 -20.35
N ILE A 313 11.15 36.57 -19.58
CA ILE A 313 10.74 37.06 -18.24
C ILE A 313 11.86 36.81 -17.24
N ILE A 314 12.45 37.89 -16.74
CA ILE A 314 13.48 37.84 -15.70
C ILE A 314 12.81 37.68 -14.33
N ILE A 315 12.96 36.50 -13.74
CA ILE A 315 12.53 36.25 -12.36
C ILE A 315 13.45 36.99 -11.39
N LYS A 316 12.86 37.84 -10.55
CA LYS A 316 13.55 38.51 -9.44
C LYS A 316 13.34 37.75 -8.14
N LYS A 317 14.00 38.21 -7.08
CA LYS A 317 13.81 37.70 -5.72
C LYS A 317 12.34 37.81 -5.31
N ASP A 318 11.86 36.85 -4.52
CA ASP A 318 10.52 36.82 -3.90
C ASP A 318 9.35 36.55 -4.86
N TYR A 319 9.62 36.00 -6.04
CA TYR A 319 8.57 35.52 -6.93
C TYR A 319 7.99 34.20 -6.42
N THR A 320 6.74 33.95 -6.77
CA THR A 320 6.00 32.78 -6.28
C THR A 320 5.43 31.96 -7.42
N LEU A 321 5.61 30.64 -7.35
CA LEU A 321 4.97 29.66 -8.22
C LEU A 321 3.68 29.17 -7.58
N LYS A 322 2.57 29.29 -8.31
CA LYS A 322 1.25 28.82 -7.90
C LYS A 322 0.71 27.79 -8.88
N LEU A 323 0.24 26.67 -8.34
CA LEU A 323 -0.42 25.58 -9.05
C LEU A 323 -1.91 25.56 -8.67
N ILE A 324 -2.80 25.40 -9.66
CA ILE A 324 -4.25 25.45 -9.47
C ILE A 324 -4.89 24.15 -9.97
N ASP A 325 -5.56 23.44 -9.08
CA ASP A 325 -6.37 22.26 -9.40
C ASP A 325 -7.79 22.62 -9.83
N ILE A 326 -8.44 21.75 -10.61
CA ILE A 326 -9.84 21.91 -11.04
C ILE A 326 -10.82 22.11 -9.87
N SER A 327 -10.51 21.60 -8.68
CA SER A 327 -11.30 21.79 -7.46
C SER A 327 -11.16 23.19 -6.83
N GLY A 328 -10.26 24.04 -7.36
CA GLY A 328 -9.94 25.36 -6.81
C GLY A 328 -8.89 25.33 -5.69
N ILE A 329 -8.29 24.18 -5.41
CA ILE A 329 -7.16 24.09 -4.47
C ILE A 329 -5.93 24.73 -5.12
N GLU A 330 -5.24 25.57 -4.36
CA GLU A 330 -3.99 26.21 -4.76
C GLU A 330 -2.81 25.66 -3.95
N TRP A 331 -1.71 25.36 -4.64
CA TRP A 331 -0.42 25.04 -4.01
C TRP A 331 0.61 26.09 -4.43
N VAL A 332 1.37 26.60 -3.48
CA VAL A 332 2.18 27.80 -3.64
C VAL A 332 3.57 27.53 -3.08
N GLU A 333 4.61 27.90 -3.82
CA GLU A 333 5.99 27.88 -3.33
C GLU A 333 6.82 29.06 -3.85
N ASN A 334 7.83 29.44 -3.08
CA ASN A 334 8.73 30.53 -3.45
C ASN A 334 9.76 30.07 -4.48
N ILE A 335 10.08 30.94 -5.43
CA ILE A 335 11.13 30.71 -6.41
C ILE A 335 12.47 31.13 -5.78
N ILE A 336 13.33 30.15 -5.52
CA ILE A 336 14.65 30.36 -4.93
C ILE A 336 15.66 30.50 -6.09
N GLN A 337 16.49 31.55 -6.03
CA GLN A 337 17.59 31.79 -6.96
C GLN A 337 18.86 31.06 -6.53
#